data_AF-A0A317DWT0-F1
#
_entry.id   AF-A0A317DWT0-F1
#
_cell.length_a   1.000
_cell.length_b   1.000
_cell.length_c   1.000
_cell.angle_alpha   90.00
_cell.angle_beta   90.00
_cell.angle_gamma   90.00
#
_symmetry.space_group_name_H-M   'P 1'
#
loop_
_entity.id
_entity.type
_entity.pdbx_description
1 polymer ?
#
loop_
_entity_poly.entity_id
_entity_poly.type
_entity_poly.pdbx_seq_one_letter_code
_entity_poly.pdbx_strand_id
1 'polypeptide(L)'
;MLPFGEERAQSGAPAQGDPGLSRAFVREDDTATAEAERPAVAPHRITRAGDEALAARRRALDGVEGQEAAHERQRLDALRAAADVVPPLAAVPARVCFGARVSVADEDDAHLTVDIVGEHEADPALGRVSYLSPLGRALVGAGVGDVVVWRRPAGPRRLEVIAIALPEPS
;
A
#
# COMPACT_ATOMS: atom_id res chain seq x y z
N MET A 1 15.18 10.89 -63.71
CA MET A 1 14.11 10.95 -64.73
C MET A 1 13.31 9.66 -64.58
N LEU A 2 12.09 9.74 -64.02
CA LEU A 2 11.15 8.61 -63.77
C LEU A 2 10.43 8.22 -65.09
N PRO A 3 9.72 7.06 -65.23
CA PRO A 3 8.44 6.73 -64.55
C PRO A 3 8.34 5.25 -64.05
N PHE A 4 7.71 4.95 -62.91
CA PHE A 4 6.26 4.67 -62.70
C PHE A 4 5.64 3.58 -63.58
N GLY A 5 5.12 2.53 -62.93
CA GLY A 5 4.32 1.46 -63.52
C GLY A 5 3.72 0.56 -62.43
N GLU A 6 2.59 1.00 -61.87
CA GLU A 6 1.69 0.30 -60.94
C GLU A 6 0.51 -0.22 -61.78
N GLU A 7 0.11 -1.51 -61.70
CA GLU A 7 -1.32 -1.90 -61.69
C GLU A 7 -1.65 -3.39 -61.40
N ARG A 8 -2.47 -3.59 -60.36
CA ARG A 8 -3.60 -4.52 -60.10
C ARG A 8 -3.51 -6.07 -60.18
N ALA A 9 -3.66 -6.65 -58.98
CA ALA A 9 -4.77 -7.49 -58.47
C ALA A 9 -5.60 -8.39 -59.39
N GLN A 10 -5.74 -9.66 -58.95
CA GLN A 10 -6.89 -10.62 -58.97
C GLN A 10 -6.30 -12.04 -59.13
N SER A 11 -6.79 -13.15 -58.59
CA SER A 11 -8.01 -13.58 -57.89
C SER A 11 -7.75 -15.05 -57.47
N GLY A 12 -8.42 -15.57 -56.44
CA GLY A 12 -8.69 -17.01 -56.36
C GLY A 12 -8.38 -17.72 -55.04
N ALA A 13 -9.32 -17.67 -54.11
CA ALA A 13 -9.78 -18.85 -53.37
C ALA A 13 -11.09 -19.31 -54.05
N PRO A 14 -11.66 -20.53 -53.86
CA PRO A 14 -11.51 -21.46 -52.72
C PRO A 14 -11.50 -22.97 -53.07
N ALA A 15 -11.26 -23.86 -52.09
CA ALA A 15 -11.95 -25.16 -51.97
C ALA A 15 -11.59 -25.89 -50.66
N GLN A 16 -12.64 -26.28 -49.91
CA GLN A 16 -12.65 -27.17 -48.76
C GLN A 16 -12.60 -28.65 -49.19
N GLY A 17 -12.14 -29.54 -48.30
CA GLY A 17 -12.34 -30.99 -48.43
C GLY A 17 -11.54 -31.85 -47.43
N ASP A 18 -12.15 -32.10 -46.27
CA ASP A 18 -11.89 -33.04 -45.14
C ASP A 18 -11.68 -34.53 -45.55
N PRO A 19 -11.53 -35.57 -44.68
CA PRO A 19 -11.05 -35.72 -43.28
C PRO A 19 -9.89 -36.75 -43.15
N GLY A 20 -9.16 -36.72 -42.05
CA GLY A 20 -8.27 -37.82 -41.62
C GLY A 20 -8.27 -37.99 -40.10
N LEU A 21 -9.02 -38.98 -39.62
CA LEU A 21 -9.15 -39.37 -38.21
C LEU A 21 -7.79 -39.73 -37.56
N SER A 22 -7.55 -39.23 -36.34
CA SER A 22 -6.81 -39.98 -35.31
C SER A 22 -7.28 -39.56 -33.92
N ARG A 23 -7.78 -40.57 -33.19
CA ARG A 23 -8.25 -40.52 -31.80
C ARG A 23 -7.07 -40.59 -30.82
N ALA A 24 -7.34 -40.07 -29.61
CA ALA A 24 -6.58 -40.14 -28.36
C ALA A 24 -5.40 -39.15 -28.31
N PHE A 25 -5.27 -38.28 -27.31
CA PHE A 25 -5.48 -38.52 -25.89
C PHE A 25 -6.18 -37.35 -25.19
N VAL A 26 -7.05 -37.70 -24.26
CA VAL A 26 -7.51 -36.84 -23.17
C VAL A 26 -6.30 -36.43 -22.35
N ARG A 27 -6.08 -35.13 -22.26
CA ARG A 27 -5.39 -34.53 -21.12
C ARG A 27 -6.24 -33.34 -20.71
N GLU A 28 -7.17 -33.60 -19.81
CA GLU A 28 -7.73 -32.57 -18.93
C GLU A 28 -6.54 -31.96 -18.16
N ASP A 29 -6.08 -30.82 -18.63
CA ASP A 29 -5.16 -29.92 -17.92
C ASP A 29 -5.87 -28.56 -17.86
N ASP A 30 -7.01 -28.56 -17.19
CA ASP A 30 -7.74 -27.35 -16.83
C ASP A 30 -7.98 -27.37 -15.33
N THR A 31 -6.88 -27.25 -14.59
CA THR A 31 -6.90 -26.51 -13.34
C THR A 31 -5.89 -25.39 -13.44
N ALA A 32 -6.13 -24.48 -14.39
CA ALA A 32 -5.79 -23.09 -14.19
C ALA A 32 -6.50 -22.68 -12.90
N THR A 33 -5.78 -22.77 -11.79
CA THR A 33 -6.22 -22.25 -10.51
C THR A 33 -6.56 -20.80 -10.81
N ALA A 34 -7.86 -20.46 -10.72
CA ALA A 34 -8.29 -19.09 -10.83
C ALA A 34 -7.44 -18.29 -9.87
N GLU A 35 -6.47 -17.54 -10.40
CA GLU A 35 -5.86 -16.42 -9.71
C GLU A 35 -7.03 -15.48 -9.50
N ALA A 36 -7.72 -15.68 -8.37
CA ALA A 36 -8.74 -14.79 -7.89
C ALA A 36 -8.14 -13.39 -8.01
N GLU A 37 -8.74 -12.54 -8.84
CA GLU A 37 -8.42 -11.13 -8.90
C GLU A 37 -8.53 -10.62 -7.47
N ARG A 38 -7.37 -10.57 -6.79
CA ARG A 38 -7.28 -9.97 -5.47
C ARG A 38 -7.70 -8.53 -5.71
N PRO A 39 -8.70 -8.00 -5.00
CA PRO A 39 -9.02 -6.60 -5.12
C PRO A 39 -7.71 -5.82 -4.89
N ALA A 40 -7.39 -4.90 -5.81
CA ALA A 40 -6.18 -4.07 -5.80
C ALA A 40 -6.20 -3.02 -4.68
N VAL A 41 -6.68 -3.39 -3.50
CA VAL A 41 -6.49 -2.62 -2.27
C VAL A 41 -5.09 -2.97 -1.79
N ALA A 42 -4.17 -2.00 -1.86
CA ALA A 42 -2.86 -2.16 -1.25
C ALA A 42 -3.09 -2.62 0.21
N PRO A 43 -2.46 -3.72 0.66
CA PRO A 43 -2.76 -4.27 1.97
C PRO A 43 -2.55 -3.20 3.04
N HIS A 44 -3.46 -3.17 4.02
CA HIS A 44 -3.36 -2.23 5.13
C HIS A 44 -2.12 -2.58 5.95
N ARG A 45 -1.01 -1.89 5.67
CA ARG A 45 0.26 -2.06 6.39
C ARG A 45 0.15 -1.51 7.78
N ILE A 46 0.58 -2.31 8.76
CA ILE A 46 0.68 -1.90 10.17
C ILE A 46 2.09 -2.19 10.69
N THR A 47 2.56 -1.40 11.66
CA THR A 47 3.79 -1.76 12.38
C THR A 47 3.52 -2.95 13.30
N ARG A 48 4.59 -3.62 13.74
CA ARG A 48 4.51 -4.63 14.81
C ARG A 48 3.82 -4.09 16.07
N ALA A 49 4.15 -2.86 16.49
CA ALA A 49 3.54 -2.23 17.65
C ALA A 49 2.03 -2.00 17.43
N GLY A 50 1.61 -1.72 16.19
CA GLY A 50 0.21 -1.63 15.80
C GLY A 50 -0.54 -2.95 15.95
N ASP A 51 0.02 -4.05 15.45
CA ASP A 51 -0.60 -5.38 15.63
C ASP A 51 -0.74 -5.73 17.11
N GLU A 52 0.30 -5.50 17.91
CA GLU A 52 0.30 -5.74 19.34
C GLU A 52 -0.77 -4.90 20.05
N ALA A 53 -0.93 -3.62 19.66
CA ALA A 53 -1.98 -2.75 20.16
C ALA A 53 -3.39 -3.23 19.78
N LEU A 54 -3.61 -3.67 18.55
CA LEU A 54 -4.90 -4.24 18.11
C LEU A 54 -5.20 -5.55 18.86
N ALA A 55 -4.20 -6.40 19.07
CA ALA A 55 -4.32 -7.63 19.86
C ALA A 55 -4.68 -7.33 21.32
N ALA A 56 -4.09 -6.30 21.92
CA ALA A 56 -4.42 -5.87 23.28
C ALA A 56 -5.86 -5.34 23.38
N ARG A 57 -6.29 -4.49 22.44
CA ARG A 57 -7.68 -3.98 22.38
C ARG A 57 -8.69 -5.12 22.20
N ARG A 58 -8.37 -6.12 21.37
CA ARG A 58 -9.20 -7.30 21.20
C ARG A 58 -9.34 -8.09 22.50
N ARG A 59 -8.23 -8.38 23.17
CA ARG A 59 -8.21 -9.09 24.46
C ARG A 59 -8.96 -8.33 25.57
N ALA A 60 -8.94 -7.00 25.56
CA ALA A 60 -9.68 -6.20 26.52
C ALA A 60 -11.21 -6.34 26.39
N LEU A 61 -11.71 -6.86 25.26
CA LEU A 61 -13.14 -7.15 25.03
C LEU A 61 -13.51 -8.61 25.35
N ASP A 62 -12.57 -9.42 25.82
CA ASP A 62 -12.83 -10.80 26.23
C ASP A 62 -13.73 -10.82 27.47
N GLY A 63 -14.80 -11.59 27.44
CA GLY A 63 -15.79 -11.65 28.51
C GLY A 63 -16.74 -10.44 28.60
N VAL A 64 -16.56 -9.42 27.75
CA VAL A 64 -17.51 -8.30 27.64
C VAL A 64 -18.71 -8.73 26.81
N GLU A 65 -19.89 -8.77 27.43
CA GLU A 65 -21.15 -9.10 26.76
C GLU A 65 -21.73 -7.89 26.02
N GLY A 66 -22.66 -8.15 25.10
CA GLY A 66 -23.36 -7.12 24.32
C GLY A 66 -22.96 -7.09 22.85
N GLN A 67 -23.91 -6.62 22.03
CA GLN A 67 -23.77 -6.60 20.58
C GLN A 67 -22.65 -5.67 20.11
N GLU A 68 -22.47 -4.53 20.78
CA GLU A 68 -21.40 -3.57 20.47
C GLU A 68 -20.01 -4.18 20.66
N ALA A 69 -19.78 -4.85 21.79
CA ALA A 69 -18.52 -5.56 22.06
C ALA A 69 -18.29 -6.70 21.06
N ALA A 70 -19.34 -7.44 20.69
CA ALA A 70 -19.25 -8.49 19.68
C ALA A 70 -18.86 -7.94 18.30
N HIS A 71 -19.50 -6.85 17.85
CA HIS A 71 -19.17 -6.18 16.60
C HIS A 71 -17.74 -5.65 16.60
N GLU A 72 -17.30 -5.01 17.68
CA GLU A 72 -15.94 -4.48 17.75
C GLU A 72 -14.88 -5.60 17.79
N ARG A 73 -15.13 -6.72 18.49
CA ARG A 73 -14.26 -7.90 18.43
C ARG A 73 -14.11 -8.42 16.99
N GLN A 74 -15.22 -8.59 16.28
CA GLN A 74 -15.22 -9.05 14.89
C GLN A 74 -14.48 -8.07 13.97
N ARG A 75 -14.68 -6.76 14.17
CA ARG A 75 -13.98 -5.72 13.42
C ARG A 75 -12.47 -5.79 13.63
N LEU A 76 -12.02 -5.88 14.89
CA LEU A 76 -10.59 -5.97 15.22
C LEU A 76 -9.95 -7.24 14.64
N ASP A 77 -10.67 -8.38 14.66
CA ASP A 77 -10.20 -9.62 14.03
C ASP A 77 -10.03 -9.49 12.52
N ALA A 78 -11.03 -8.95 11.84
CA ALA A 78 -10.98 -8.75 10.40
C ALA A 78 -9.82 -7.83 10.01
N LEU A 79 -9.62 -6.76 10.79
CA LEU A 79 -8.57 -5.78 10.56
C LEU A 79 -7.17 -6.40 10.74
N ARG A 80 -6.96 -7.19 11.79
CA ARG A 80 -5.70 -7.93 11.99
C ARG A 80 -5.46 -9.01 10.93
N ALA A 81 -6.50 -9.75 10.55
CA ALA A 81 -6.39 -10.81 9.53
C ALA A 81 -6.04 -10.26 8.14
N ALA A 82 -6.48 -9.05 7.82
CA ALA A 82 -6.19 -8.38 6.55
C ALA A 82 -4.89 -7.56 6.55
N ALA A 83 -4.22 -7.42 7.70
CA ALA A 83 -3.07 -6.54 7.84
C ALA A 83 -1.76 -7.17 7.34
N ASP A 84 -0.95 -6.36 6.67
CA ASP A 84 0.43 -6.70 6.34
C ASP A 84 1.35 -6.12 7.44
N VAL A 85 1.80 -6.97 8.35
CA VAL A 85 2.62 -6.55 9.50
C VAL A 85 4.06 -6.32 9.05
N VAL A 86 4.47 -5.06 9.05
CA VAL A 86 5.82 -4.66 8.66
C VAL A 86 6.75 -4.78 9.87
N PRO A 87 7.88 -5.49 9.77
CA PRO A 87 8.86 -5.57 10.84
C PRO A 87 9.49 -4.20 11.12
N PRO A 88 9.95 -3.94 12.36
CA PRO A 88 10.61 -2.70 12.69
C PRO A 88 11.89 -2.51 11.86
N LEU A 89 12.24 -1.25 11.61
CA LEU A 89 13.46 -0.90 10.91
C LEU A 89 14.68 -1.34 11.74
N ALA A 90 15.61 -2.06 11.11
CA ALA A 90 16.83 -2.54 11.76
C ALA A 90 17.87 -1.43 12.00
N ALA A 91 17.78 -0.33 11.25
CA ALA A 91 18.67 0.83 11.34
C ALA A 91 17.94 2.09 10.85
N VAL A 92 18.49 3.26 11.17
CA VAL A 92 17.98 4.54 10.68
C VAL A 92 18.03 4.56 9.15
N PRO A 93 16.91 4.77 8.45
CA PRO A 93 16.89 4.78 7.00
C PRO A 93 17.40 6.12 6.46
N ALA A 94 18.05 6.10 5.29
CA ALA A 94 18.54 7.32 4.64
C ALA A 94 17.42 8.22 4.08
N ARG A 95 16.23 7.65 3.86
CA ARG A 95 15.02 8.34 3.40
C ARG A 95 13.85 7.91 4.27
N VAL A 96 12.89 8.80 4.42
CA VAL A 96 11.68 8.53 5.18
C VAL A 96 10.93 7.35 4.58
N CYS A 97 10.58 6.37 5.41
CA CYS A 97 9.81 5.20 5.03
C CYS A 97 8.83 4.80 6.14
N PHE A 98 8.04 3.76 5.89
CA PHE A 98 7.13 3.20 6.88
C PHE A 98 7.90 2.74 8.13
N GLY A 99 7.41 3.09 9.31
CA GLY A 99 8.03 2.79 10.59
C GLY A 99 9.17 3.73 10.98
N ALA A 100 9.47 4.78 10.20
CA ALA A 100 10.48 5.78 10.56
C ALA A 100 9.87 6.94 11.37
N ARG A 101 10.67 7.51 12.28
CA ARG A 101 10.41 8.79 12.95
C ARG A 101 11.07 9.91 12.15
N VAL A 102 10.35 10.98 11.92
CA VAL A 102 10.79 12.11 11.09
C VAL A 102 10.56 13.39 11.85
N SER A 103 11.59 14.21 11.96
CA SER A 103 11.47 15.58 12.45
C SER A 103 11.52 16.54 11.27
N VAL A 104 10.61 17.49 11.26
CA VAL A 104 10.51 18.53 10.23
C VAL A 104 10.40 19.91 10.86
N ALA A 105 10.88 20.93 10.16
CA ALA A 105 10.70 22.34 10.51
C ALA A 105 9.92 23.05 9.39
N ASP A 106 9.07 24.00 9.76
CA ASP A 106 8.40 24.88 8.80
C ASP A 106 9.11 26.24 8.63
N GLU A 107 8.54 27.10 7.78
CA GLU A 107 9.09 28.44 7.48
C GLU A 107 9.10 29.40 8.69
N ASP A 108 8.33 29.09 9.73
CA ASP A 108 8.26 29.85 10.98
C ASP A 108 9.19 29.26 12.07
N ASP A 109 10.07 28.31 11.71
CA ASP A 109 10.93 27.53 12.59
C ASP A 109 10.16 26.72 13.66
N ALA A 110 8.89 26.37 13.38
CA ALA A 110 8.13 25.46 14.22
C ALA A 110 8.44 24.01 13.86
N HIS A 111 8.81 23.23 14.87
CA HIS A 111 9.29 21.86 14.71
C HIS A 111 8.16 20.87 14.98
N LEU A 112 8.06 19.85 14.14
CA LEU A 112 7.10 18.77 14.25
C LEU A 112 7.84 17.44 14.12
N THR A 113 7.66 16.55 15.09
CA THR A 113 8.18 15.18 15.00
C THR A 113 7.02 14.21 14.84
N VAL A 114 7.10 13.34 13.84
CA VAL A 114 6.04 12.38 13.51
C VAL A 114 6.59 10.99 13.21
N ASP A 115 5.82 9.97 13.57
CA ASP A 115 6.08 8.58 13.24
C ASP A 115 5.22 8.17 12.03
N ILE A 116 5.85 7.66 10.99
CA ILE A 116 5.14 7.20 9.79
C ILE A 116 4.61 5.79 10.02
N VAL A 117 3.31 5.65 10.22
CA VAL A 117 2.65 4.39 10.59
C VAL A 117 1.50 4.04 9.63
N GLY A 118 0.81 2.93 9.90
CA GLY A 118 -0.41 2.53 9.18
C GLY A 118 -1.61 3.40 9.50
N GLU A 119 -2.66 3.32 8.66
CA GLU A 119 -3.92 4.06 8.86
C GLU A 119 -4.57 3.78 10.22
N HIS A 120 -4.53 2.53 10.68
CA HIS A 120 -5.16 2.10 11.91
C HIS A 120 -4.35 2.39 13.18
N GLU A 121 -3.12 2.88 13.00
CA GLU A 121 -2.20 3.26 14.07
C GLU A 121 -2.02 4.78 14.18
N ALA A 122 -2.50 5.51 13.17
CA ALA A 122 -2.36 6.94 13.07
C ALA A 122 -3.14 7.62 14.19
N ASP A 123 -2.43 8.46 14.93
CA ASP A 123 -2.95 9.28 16.01
C ASP A 123 -2.17 10.60 16.02
N PRO A 124 -2.74 11.67 15.44
CA PRO A 124 -2.09 12.98 15.40
C PRO A 124 -1.75 13.54 16.78
N ALA A 125 -2.48 13.17 17.84
CA ALA A 125 -2.21 13.63 19.19
C ALA A 125 -0.93 13.00 19.77
N LEU A 126 -0.56 11.81 19.28
CA LEU A 126 0.67 11.10 19.62
C LEU A 126 1.79 11.29 18.58
N GLY A 127 1.60 12.20 17.61
CA GLY A 127 2.54 12.39 16.51
C GLY A 127 2.60 11.21 15.53
N ARG A 128 1.62 10.29 15.54
CA ARG A 128 1.59 9.14 14.61
C ARG A 128 0.79 9.50 13.36
N VAL A 129 1.43 9.43 12.21
CA VAL A 129 0.87 9.88 10.94
C VAL A 129 0.81 8.71 9.96
N SER A 130 -0.37 8.49 9.38
CA SER A 130 -0.55 7.49 8.34
C SER A 130 0.32 7.83 7.11
N TYR A 131 1.05 6.85 6.59
CA TYR A 131 1.78 6.99 5.32
C TYR A 131 0.85 7.32 4.12
N LEU A 132 -0.45 7.03 4.23
CA LEU A 132 -1.46 7.37 3.23
C LEU A 132 -2.01 8.80 3.36
N SER A 133 -1.75 9.49 4.47
CA SER A 133 -2.20 10.86 4.69
C SER A 133 -1.47 11.86 3.76
N PRO A 134 -2.00 13.08 3.55
CA PRO A 134 -1.31 14.11 2.76
C PRO A 134 0.08 14.46 3.29
N LEU A 135 0.29 14.40 4.60
CA LEU A 135 1.59 14.63 5.22
C LEU A 135 2.52 13.43 5.01
N GLY A 136 2.04 12.22 5.31
CA GLY A 136 2.83 10.99 5.13
C GLY A 136 3.29 10.82 3.68
N ARG A 137 2.41 11.04 2.70
CA ARG A 137 2.75 10.99 1.26
C ARG A 137 3.77 12.05 0.84
N ALA A 138 3.77 13.22 1.48
CA ALA A 138 4.75 14.26 1.21
C ALA A 138 6.12 13.93 1.80
N LEU A 139 6.16 13.26 2.95
CA LEU A 139 7.40 12.92 3.65
C LEU A 139 8.06 11.65 3.12
N VAL A 140 7.28 10.61 2.79
CA VAL A 140 7.84 9.32 2.33
C VAL A 140 8.73 9.51 1.10
N GLY A 141 9.96 9.03 1.20
CA GLY A 141 10.99 9.17 0.17
C GLY A 141 11.88 10.41 0.32
N ALA A 142 11.50 11.40 1.13
CA ALA A 142 12.34 12.57 1.42
C ALA A 142 13.55 12.16 2.28
N GLY A 143 14.69 12.80 2.04
CA GLY A 143 15.90 12.70 2.87
C GLY A 143 16.06 13.91 3.78
N VAL A 144 17.03 13.84 4.69
CA VAL A 144 17.41 15.00 5.53
C VAL A 144 17.90 16.14 4.63
N GLY A 145 17.39 17.36 4.87
CA GLY A 145 17.63 18.57 4.08
C GLY A 145 16.66 18.77 2.90
N ASP A 146 15.81 17.78 2.59
CA ASP A 146 14.80 17.95 1.55
C ASP A 146 13.62 18.80 2.05
N VAL A 147 13.11 19.67 1.18
CA VAL A 147 11.91 20.47 1.43
C VAL A 147 10.71 19.85 0.72
N VAL A 148 9.68 19.49 1.48
CA VAL A 148 8.44 18.91 0.99
C VAL A 148 7.27 19.88 1.13
N VAL A 149 6.28 19.77 0.25
CA VAL A 149 5.08 20.62 0.31
C VAL A 149 3.92 19.81 0.89
N TRP A 150 3.57 20.10 2.13
CA TRP A 150 2.41 19.53 2.79
C TRP A 150 1.14 20.28 2.38
N ARG A 151 0.27 19.60 1.64
CA ARG A 151 -1.05 20.13 1.24
C ARG A 151 -2.07 19.83 2.33
N ARG A 152 -2.53 20.88 3.01
CA ARG A 152 -3.59 20.80 4.03
C ARG A 152 -4.76 21.73 3.66
N PRO A 153 -5.97 21.51 4.22
CA PRO A 153 -7.13 22.36 3.94
C PRO A 153 -6.90 23.85 4.26
N ALA A 154 -6.06 24.16 5.26
CA ALA A 154 -5.70 25.52 5.63
C ALA A 154 -4.62 26.16 4.74
N GLY A 155 -4.30 25.57 3.58
CA GLY A 155 -3.29 26.05 2.64
C GLY A 155 -1.99 25.23 2.66
N PRO A 156 -1.22 25.22 1.56
CA PRO A 156 0.04 24.48 1.49
C PRO A 156 1.06 25.02 2.49
N ARG A 157 1.86 24.14 3.08
CA ARG A 157 2.97 24.49 3.97
C ARG A 157 4.24 23.80 3.52
N ARG A 158 5.37 24.51 3.53
CA ARG A 158 6.68 23.92 3.25
C ARG A 158 7.26 23.37 4.55
N LEU A 159 7.81 22.16 4.48
CA LEU A 159 8.43 21.48 5.60
C LEU A 159 9.81 21.00 5.15
N GLU A 160 10.84 21.36 5.88
CA GLU A 160 12.19 20.83 5.71
C GLU A 160 12.39 19.62 6.62
N VAL A 161 12.90 18.51 6.08
CA VAL A 161 13.25 17.34 6.88
C VAL A 161 14.56 17.57 7.61
N ILE A 162 14.50 17.75 8.93
CA ILE A 162 15.69 18.05 9.74
C ILE A 162 16.37 16.77 10.27
N ALA A 163 15.60 15.71 10.50
CA ALA A 163 16.14 14.44 11.00
C ALA A 163 15.24 13.25 10.65
N ILE A 164 15.87 12.09 10.51
CA ILE A 164 15.22 10.78 10.40
C ILE A 164 15.81 9.89 11.49
N ALA A 165 14.95 9.23 12.25
CA ALA A 165 15.32 8.38 13.36
C ALA A 165 14.47 7.10 13.39
N LEU A 166 14.88 6.16 14.23
CA LEU A 166 14.00 5.06 14.63
C LEU A 166 12.96 5.61 15.62
N PRO A 167 11.71 5.12 15.58
CA PRO A 167 10.72 5.45 16.60
C PRO A 167 11.21 4.93 17.95
N GLU A 168 10.96 5.70 19.00
CA GLU A 168 11.34 5.25 20.34
C GLU A 168 10.50 4.04 20.76
N PRO A 169 11.11 3.01 21.37
CA PRO A 169 10.37 1.88 21.88
C PRO A 169 9.42 2.38 22.97
N SER A 170 8.12 2.17 22.77
CA SER A 170 7.06 2.46 23.76
C SER A 170 6.92 1.33 24.77
#